data_AF-A0A0M0JM01-F1
#
_entry.id   AF-A0A0M0JM01-F1
#
_cell.length_a   1.000
_cell.length_b   1.000
_cell.length_c   1.000
_cell.angle_alpha   90.00
_cell.angle_beta   90.00
_cell.angle_gamma   90.00
#
_symmetry.space_group_name_H-M   'P 1'
#
loop_
_entity.id
_entity.type
_entity.pdbx_description
1 polymer ?
#
loop_
_entity_poly.entity_id
_entity_poly.type
_entity_poly.pdbx_seq_one_letter_code
_entity_poly.pdbx_strand_id
1 'polypeptide(L)'
;MRFFALSATLGACALLLLNSYGSGIRIPDGLGSPVAWPAAVEALSGAARSSSSISTDDIDRGPARQPSTALLDALSLERCDQLFVDGGSNLGEAVDAFLAGTFFTCATTGPDRIYRTDWRSLSKPQRQARMAALASPRGFCIRSFEPAPALLPPLRLREATLRALGIDVRFVHGALVDATTTASASASERREVVTYSGHPQGESLTSLFRFNDIHLAPGGLVKPQQLSARMVDVPTYDLVEVLERMRRHNASAVVAVRLDVEGAEYAMLEALTRRPELLCFVSFVFVEFHHSATPEQRARLTRYRLDEQVFERLKERVHAVMKRPGCRLQL
;
A
#
# COMPACT_ATOMS: atom_id res chain seq x y z
N MET A 1 16.11 7.52 -41.53
CA MET A 1 14.69 7.81 -41.25
C MET A 1 14.42 7.47 -39.80
N ARG A 2 14.33 8.49 -38.95
CA ARG A 2 13.84 8.43 -37.56
C ARG A 2 12.32 8.41 -37.63
N PHE A 3 11.65 7.59 -36.82
CA PHE A 3 10.30 7.79 -36.24
C PHE A 3 9.81 6.42 -35.76
N PHE A 4 10.02 6.08 -34.48
CA PHE A 4 9.25 5.10 -33.68
C PHE A 4 9.90 4.98 -32.29
N ALA A 5 9.88 6.06 -31.50
CA ALA A 5 10.34 6.05 -30.11
C ALA A 5 9.73 7.22 -29.33
N LEU A 6 8.39 7.27 -29.21
CA LEU A 6 7.74 8.30 -28.39
C LEU A 6 6.37 7.90 -27.81
N SER A 7 5.89 6.66 -27.99
CA SER A 7 4.57 6.26 -27.48
C SER A 7 4.55 5.34 -26.26
N ALA A 8 5.71 4.87 -25.77
CA ALA A 8 5.79 3.88 -24.68
C ALA A 8 6.04 4.49 -23.28
N THR A 9 6.44 5.76 -23.20
CA THR A 9 6.84 6.42 -21.94
C THR A 9 5.67 7.01 -21.15
N LEU A 10 4.51 7.23 -21.77
CA LEU A 10 3.31 7.76 -21.10
C LEU A 10 2.44 6.64 -20.49
N GLY A 11 2.48 5.42 -21.02
CA GLY A 11 1.68 4.29 -20.53
C GLY A 11 2.17 3.67 -19.21
N ALA A 12 3.48 3.74 -18.92
CA ALA A 12 4.04 3.19 -17.68
C ALA A 12 3.83 4.10 -16.46
N CYS A 13 3.76 5.42 -16.66
CA CYS A 13 3.33 6.34 -15.60
C CYS A 13 1.83 6.21 -15.32
N ALA A 14 1.03 5.90 -16.35
CA ALA A 14 -0.40 5.61 -16.20
C ALA A 14 -0.63 4.27 -15.47
N LEU A 15 0.23 3.26 -15.57
CA LEU A 15 0.07 2.04 -14.75
C LEU A 15 0.33 2.23 -13.24
N LEU A 16 0.95 3.35 -12.83
CA LEU A 16 1.06 3.79 -11.42
C LEU A 16 0.16 4.99 -11.10
N LEU A 17 -0.62 5.51 -12.06
CA LEU A 17 -1.45 6.71 -11.89
C LEU A 17 -2.84 6.69 -12.56
N LEU A 18 -3.21 5.71 -13.40
CA LEU A 18 -4.46 5.52 -14.16
C LEU A 18 -4.33 4.34 -15.18
N ASN A 19 -4.71 3.11 -14.82
CA ASN A 19 -5.46 2.17 -15.69
C ASN A 19 -5.60 0.78 -15.03
N SER A 20 -6.78 0.52 -14.50
CA SER A 20 -7.51 -0.68 -14.91
C SER A 20 -8.30 -0.33 -16.20
N TYR A 21 -8.51 -1.32 -17.06
CA TYR A 21 -9.26 -1.31 -18.35
C TYR A 21 -8.46 -1.03 -19.63
N GLY A 22 -8.07 -2.14 -20.27
CA GLY A 22 -7.82 -2.21 -21.70
C GLY A 22 -8.90 -3.05 -22.39
N SER A 23 -9.43 -2.47 -23.48
CA SER A 23 -9.96 -3.13 -24.68
C SER A 23 -11.20 -4.03 -24.54
N GLY A 24 -12.32 -3.49 -25.04
CA GLY A 24 -13.63 -4.14 -25.04
C GLY A 24 -13.73 -5.39 -25.91
N ILE A 25 -14.54 -6.32 -25.41
CA ILE A 25 -15.26 -7.31 -26.20
C ILE A 25 -16.73 -7.21 -25.78
N ARG A 26 -17.61 -6.91 -26.74
CA ARG A 26 -19.07 -6.92 -26.56
C ARG A 26 -19.54 -8.37 -26.48
N ILE A 27 -20.33 -8.73 -25.46
CA ILE A 27 -21.17 -9.94 -25.44
C ILE A 27 -22.55 -9.54 -24.82
N PRO A 28 -23.68 -10.11 -25.31
CA PRO A 28 -25.01 -9.49 -25.30
C PRO A 28 -25.79 -9.63 -23.99
N ASP A 29 -26.83 -8.80 -23.89
CA ASP A 29 -27.83 -8.70 -22.83
C ASP A 29 -28.49 -10.04 -22.45
N GLY A 30 -28.68 -10.27 -21.15
CA GLY A 30 -29.50 -11.38 -20.67
C GLY A 30 -29.53 -11.56 -19.15
N LEU A 31 -30.63 -11.07 -18.56
CA LEU A 31 -31.34 -11.60 -17.38
C LEU A 31 -30.84 -11.27 -15.96
N GLY A 32 -31.75 -10.65 -15.19
CA GLY A 32 -31.98 -11.00 -13.78
C GLY A 32 -32.05 -9.82 -12.80
N SER A 33 -33.27 -9.37 -12.47
CA SER A 33 -33.55 -8.42 -11.38
C SER A 33 -33.02 -8.91 -10.01
N PRO A 34 -32.67 -7.99 -9.09
CA PRO A 34 -32.08 -8.34 -7.80
C PRO A 34 -33.14 -8.76 -6.77
N VAL A 35 -32.87 -9.85 -6.07
CA VAL A 35 -33.58 -10.28 -4.86
C VAL A 35 -33.05 -9.45 -3.69
N ALA A 36 -33.96 -8.74 -3.01
CA ALA A 36 -33.69 -8.01 -1.77
C ALA A 36 -33.71 -8.96 -0.56
N TRP A 37 -32.84 -8.74 0.44
CA TRP A 37 -33.02 -8.96 1.92
C TRP A 37 -31.67 -8.83 2.71
N PRO A 38 -31.63 -8.74 4.07
CA PRO A 38 -31.87 -7.52 4.84
C PRO A 38 -30.77 -7.21 5.92
N ALA A 39 -31.00 -6.13 6.66
CA ALA A 39 -30.36 -5.60 7.87
C ALA A 39 -29.39 -6.48 8.67
N ALA A 40 -28.14 -6.01 8.80
CA ALA A 40 -27.22 -6.34 9.88
C ALA A 40 -26.34 -5.11 10.19
N VAL A 41 -26.94 -4.06 10.76
CA VAL A 41 -26.22 -2.88 11.27
C VAL A 41 -26.76 -2.56 12.66
N GLU A 42 -26.41 -3.37 13.66
CA GLU A 42 -26.77 -3.06 15.05
C GLU A 42 -25.81 -3.65 16.11
N ALA A 43 -24.54 -3.91 15.74
CA ALA A 43 -23.55 -4.47 16.68
C ALA A 43 -22.38 -3.53 17.03
N LEU A 44 -22.40 -2.26 16.63
CA LEU A 44 -21.28 -1.32 16.87
C LEU A 44 -21.66 -0.07 17.70
N SER A 45 -22.66 -0.17 18.57
CA SER A 45 -23.16 1.00 19.32
C SER A 45 -23.41 0.74 20.81
N GLY A 46 -22.54 -0.02 21.47
CA GLY A 46 -22.71 -0.33 22.89
C GLY A 46 -21.42 -0.54 23.66
N ALA A 47 -20.62 0.52 23.85
CA ALA A 47 -19.69 0.62 24.98
C ALA A 47 -19.16 2.06 25.12
N ALA A 48 -20.02 2.94 25.63
CA ALA A 48 -19.57 4.18 26.24
C ALA A 48 -20.18 4.27 27.64
N ARG A 49 -19.33 4.12 28.67
CA ARG A 49 -19.29 4.87 29.94
C ARG A 49 -18.67 4.02 31.06
N SER A 50 -17.43 4.34 31.40
CA SER A 50 -17.04 4.52 32.81
C SER A 50 -15.83 5.43 32.87
N SER A 51 -16.04 6.62 33.41
CA SER A 51 -15.05 7.62 33.78
C SER A 51 -14.21 7.16 34.97
N SER A 52 -12.89 7.11 34.81
CA SER A 52 -11.95 7.27 35.91
C SER A 52 -10.68 7.93 35.39
N SER A 53 -10.36 9.08 35.97
CA SER A 53 -9.15 9.88 35.78
C SER A 53 -7.89 9.04 36.03
N ILE A 54 -7.01 8.93 35.02
CA ILE A 54 -5.66 8.39 35.20
C ILE A 54 -4.66 9.42 34.67
N SER A 55 -3.73 9.72 35.57
CA SER A 55 -2.59 10.64 35.46
C SER A 55 -1.72 10.38 34.23
N THR A 56 -1.15 11.44 33.65
CA THR A 56 -0.36 11.44 32.41
C THR A 56 1.09 10.96 32.54
N ASP A 57 1.48 10.24 33.59
CA ASP A 57 2.89 9.90 33.85
C ASP A 57 3.27 8.41 33.82
N ASP A 58 2.37 7.49 33.46
CA ASP A 58 2.72 6.07 33.25
C ASP A 58 2.47 5.65 31.79
N ILE A 59 3.44 5.94 30.92
CA ILE A 59 3.57 5.23 29.64
C ILE A 59 4.11 3.83 29.97
N ASP A 60 3.19 2.96 30.35
CA ASP A 60 3.42 1.54 30.51
C ASP A 60 3.88 0.97 29.16
N ARG A 61 5.19 0.72 29.04
CA ARG A 61 5.76 -0.08 27.95
C ARG A 61 5.29 -1.50 28.21
N GLY A 62 4.12 -1.83 27.67
CA GLY A 62 3.64 -3.21 27.61
C GLY A 62 4.73 -4.16 27.10
N PRO A 63 4.73 -5.43 27.54
CA PRO A 63 5.81 -6.37 27.26
C PRO A 63 6.06 -6.44 25.75
N ALA A 64 7.35 -6.32 25.38
CA ALA A 64 7.79 -6.42 23.98
C ALA A 64 7.29 -7.74 23.39
N ARG A 65 6.29 -7.64 22.51
CA ARG A 65 5.66 -8.81 21.89
C ARG A 65 6.71 -9.58 21.11
N GLN A 66 6.88 -10.86 21.43
CA GLN A 66 7.81 -11.68 20.67
C GLN A 66 7.32 -11.82 19.21
N PRO A 67 8.25 -11.77 18.24
CA PRO A 67 8.00 -12.14 16.86
C PRO A 67 7.14 -13.39 16.70
N SER A 68 6.16 -13.37 15.81
CA SER A 68 5.74 -14.65 15.22
C SER A 68 6.90 -15.19 14.36
N THR A 69 7.13 -16.50 14.41
CA THR A 69 8.08 -17.19 13.51
C THR A 69 7.74 -16.93 12.04
N ALA A 70 6.44 -16.85 11.73
CA ALA A 70 5.95 -16.50 10.39
C ALA A 70 6.45 -15.15 9.87
N LEU A 71 6.53 -14.12 10.72
CA LEU A 71 7.07 -12.81 10.31
C LEU A 71 8.60 -12.86 10.12
N LEU A 72 9.31 -13.63 10.95
CA LEU A 72 10.76 -13.83 10.79
C LEU A 72 11.08 -14.51 9.46
N ASP A 73 10.34 -15.56 9.12
CA ASP A 73 10.49 -16.29 7.86
C ASP A 73 10.06 -15.43 6.65
N ALA A 74 8.99 -14.66 6.80
CA ALA A 74 8.51 -13.76 5.74
C ALA A 74 9.55 -12.68 5.40
N LEU A 75 10.20 -12.10 6.41
CA LEU A 75 11.14 -11.01 6.21
C LEU A 75 12.56 -11.49 5.88
N SER A 76 13.08 -12.55 6.50
CA SER A 76 14.40 -13.13 6.20
C SER A 76 15.49 -12.07 5.94
N LEU A 77 15.75 -11.21 6.93
CA LEU A 77 16.52 -9.97 6.75
C LEU A 77 18.05 -10.10 6.87
N GLU A 78 18.58 -11.29 7.16
CA GLU A 78 19.96 -11.49 7.66
C GLU A 78 21.09 -10.87 6.81
N ARG A 79 20.83 -10.53 5.54
CA ARG A 79 21.80 -9.93 4.60
C ARG A 79 21.25 -8.69 3.89
N CYS A 80 20.25 -8.05 4.46
CA CYS A 80 19.55 -6.94 3.82
C CYS A 80 20.14 -5.60 4.26
N ASP A 81 20.93 -4.98 3.40
CA ASP A 81 21.39 -3.58 3.57
C ASP A 81 20.40 -2.56 3.00
N GLN A 82 19.52 -3.02 2.11
CA GLN A 82 18.48 -2.22 1.49
C GLN A 82 17.20 -3.04 1.43
N LEU A 83 16.07 -2.41 1.74
CA LEU A 83 14.78 -3.08 1.82
C LEU A 83 13.74 -2.32 0.99
N PHE A 84 13.07 -3.04 0.10
CA PHE A 84 11.88 -2.58 -0.59
C PHE A 84 10.68 -3.37 -0.05
N VAL A 85 9.77 -2.66 0.63
CA VAL A 85 8.50 -3.19 1.13
C VAL A 85 7.41 -2.73 0.18
N ASP A 86 6.62 -3.67 -0.31
CA ASP A 86 5.48 -3.41 -1.19
C ASP A 86 4.23 -4.01 -0.56
N GLY A 87 3.28 -3.16 -0.17
CA GLY A 87 1.95 -3.58 0.24
C GLY A 87 1.02 -3.54 -0.96
N GLY A 88 0.48 -4.71 -1.34
CA GLY A 88 -0.40 -4.89 -2.49
C GLY A 88 0.34 -5.31 -3.75
N SER A 89 0.86 -6.54 -3.74
CA SER A 89 1.64 -7.08 -4.86
C SER A 89 0.86 -7.11 -6.18
N ASN A 90 -0.45 -7.41 -6.13
CA ASN A 90 -1.26 -7.76 -7.28
C ASN A 90 -0.60 -8.91 -8.07
N LEU A 91 -0.17 -8.68 -9.32
CA LEU A 91 0.57 -9.66 -10.14
C LEU A 91 2.09 -9.43 -10.11
N GLY A 92 2.58 -8.55 -9.24
CA GLY A 92 3.98 -8.20 -9.05
C GLY A 92 4.45 -7.02 -9.89
N GLU A 93 3.52 -6.22 -10.44
CA GLU A 93 3.82 -5.12 -11.36
C GLU A 93 4.71 -4.05 -10.72
N ALA A 94 4.52 -3.78 -9.42
CA ALA A 94 5.35 -2.82 -8.68
C ALA A 94 6.80 -3.31 -8.52
N VAL A 95 6.99 -4.61 -8.26
CA VAL A 95 8.31 -5.25 -8.18
C VAL A 95 9.01 -5.16 -9.54
N ASP A 96 8.29 -5.42 -10.63
CA ASP A 96 8.84 -5.30 -11.98
C ASP A 96 9.25 -3.87 -12.31
N ALA A 97 8.39 -2.90 -11.99
CA ALA A 97 8.67 -1.49 -12.23
C ALA A 97 9.89 -1.01 -11.41
N PHE A 98 10.03 -1.50 -10.19
CA PHE A 98 11.19 -1.22 -9.34
C PHE A 98 12.47 -1.80 -9.95
N LEU A 99 12.46 -3.09 -10.32
CA LEU A 99 13.61 -3.77 -10.92
C LEU A 99 14.01 -3.20 -12.29
N ALA A 100 13.03 -2.74 -13.08
CA ALA A 100 13.25 -2.12 -14.38
C ALA A 100 13.71 -0.65 -14.30
N GLY A 101 13.72 -0.05 -13.10
CA GLY A 101 14.04 1.37 -12.92
C GLY A 101 12.97 2.34 -13.42
N THR A 102 11.80 1.84 -13.82
CA THR A 102 10.68 2.70 -14.28
C THR A 102 9.98 3.38 -13.11
N PHE A 103 10.05 2.79 -11.91
CA PHE A 103 9.51 3.35 -10.68
C PHE A 103 10.05 4.76 -10.35
N PHE A 104 11.32 5.01 -10.67
CA PHE A 104 12.00 6.30 -10.52
C PHE A 104 11.43 7.34 -11.46
N THR A 105 11.11 6.93 -12.69
CA THR A 105 10.53 7.83 -13.66
C THR A 105 9.18 8.29 -13.12
N CYS A 106 8.35 7.36 -12.64
CA CYS A 106 7.05 7.69 -12.06
C CYS A 106 7.16 8.60 -10.84
N ALA A 107 8.09 8.32 -9.92
CA ALA A 107 8.31 9.16 -8.74
C ALA A 107 8.87 10.57 -9.06
N THR A 108 9.57 10.74 -10.18
CA THR A 108 10.14 12.03 -10.58
C THR A 108 9.16 12.89 -11.38
N THR A 109 8.16 12.27 -12.04
CA THR A 109 7.17 12.93 -12.91
C THR A 109 5.76 13.00 -12.31
N GLY A 110 5.48 12.20 -11.28
CA GLY A 110 4.17 12.13 -10.64
C GLY A 110 3.77 13.40 -9.89
N PRO A 111 2.46 13.56 -9.59
CA PRO A 111 1.94 14.70 -8.82
C PRO A 111 2.46 14.68 -7.38
N ASP A 112 2.64 15.86 -6.78
CA ASP A 112 3.15 15.94 -5.41
C ASP A 112 2.15 15.44 -4.37
N ARG A 113 2.45 14.29 -3.76
CA ARG A 113 1.58 13.69 -2.75
C ARG A 113 2.18 13.74 -1.34
N ILE A 114 3.43 13.29 -1.16
CA ILE A 114 4.12 13.24 0.15
C ILE A 114 5.57 13.71 0.06
N TYR A 115 5.93 14.52 -0.94
CA TYR A 115 7.33 14.92 -1.08
C TYR A 115 7.76 15.98 -0.05
N ARG A 116 9.06 16.04 0.23
CA ARG A 116 9.63 17.19 0.94
C ARG A 116 9.20 18.50 0.26
N THR A 117 8.96 19.54 1.05
CA THR A 117 8.41 20.81 0.56
C THR A 117 9.25 21.46 -0.55
N ASP A 118 10.55 21.18 -0.61
CA ASP A 118 11.46 21.68 -1.64
C ASP A 118 11.43 20.88 -2.95
N TRP A 119 10.83 19.67 -2.97
CA TRP A 119 10.80 18.77 -4.14
C TRP A 119 10.26 19.43 -5.41
N ARG A 120 9.21 20.24 -5.28
CA ARG A 120 8.61 21.01 -6.38
C ARG A 120 9.62 21.93 -7.07
N SER A 121 10.52 22.52 -6.29
CA SER A 121 11.53 23.44 -6.80
C SER A 121 12.74 22.75 -7.44
N LEU A 122 12.88 21.43 -7.26
CA LEU A 122 13.99 20.68 -7.82
C LEU A 122 13.77 20.39 -9.31
N SER A 123 14.83 20.57 -10.10
CA SER A 123 14.92 20.07 -11.47
C SER A 123 14.94 18.53 -11.51
N LYS A 124 14.63 17.95 -12.68
CA LYS A 124 14.66 16.48 -12.87
C LYS A 124 16.01 15.84 -12.46
N PRO A 125 17.19 16.38 -12.84
CA PRO A 125 18.46 15.83 -12.38
C PRO A 125 18.64 15.87 -10.86
N GLN A 126 18.17 16.94 -10.20
CA GLN A 126 18.24 17.05 -8.74
C GLN A 126 17.34 16.01 -8.05
N ARG A 127 16.14 15.76 -8.58
CA ARG A 127 15.24 14.70 -8.09
C ARG A 127 15.87 13.32 -8.27
N GLN A 128 16.47 13.05 -9.43
CA GLN A 128 17.19 11.81 -9.70
C GLN A 128 18.36 11.61 -8.73
N ALA A 129 19.13 12.65 -8.45
CA ALA A 129 20.23 12.59 -7.49
C ALA A 129 19.75 12.23 -6.08
N ARG A 130 18.60 12.77 -5.63
CA ARG A 130 17.99 12.40 -4.33
C ARG A 130 17.48 10.97 -4.28
N MET A 131 17.14 10.39 -5.43
CA MET A 131 16.68 9.00 -5.55
C MET A 131 17.80 8.03 -5.96
N ALA A 132 19.05 8.47 -6.03
CA ALA A 132 20.16 7.67 -6.54
C ALA A 132 20.34 6.34 -5.79
N ALA A 133 20.00 6.30 -4.50
CA ALA A 133 20.04 5.08 -3.69
C ALA A 133 19.13 3.97 -4.22
N LEU A 134 18.01 4.32 -4.84
CA LEU A 134 17.14 3.32 -5.42
C LEU A 134 17.79 2.70 -6.68
N ALA A 135 18.69 3.41 -7.40
CA ALA A 135 19.10 3.18 -8.80
C ALA A 135 19.74 1.81 -9.07
N SER A 136 20.10 1.09 -8.01
CA SER A 136 20.57 -0.29 -8.05
C SER A 136 19.56 -1.23 -7.37
N PRO A 137 18.40 -1.50 -7.99
CA PRO A 137 17.32 -2.27 -7.35
C PRO A 137 17.72 -3.72 -7.05
N ARG A 138 18.78 -4.25 -7.69
CA ARG A 138 19.33 -5.59 -7.39
C ARG A 138 20.01 -5.68 -6.02
N GLY A 139 20.38 -4.55 -5.41
CA GLY A 139 20.94 -4.51 -4.06
C GLY A 139 19.89 -4.55 -2.95
N PHE A 140 18.60 -4.60 -3.30
CA PHE A 140 17.50 -4.63 -2.35
C PHE A 140 17.03 -6.04 -2.08
N CYS A 141 16.75 -6.31 -0.80
CA CYS A 141 15.77 -7.33 -0.44
C CYS A 141 14.37 -6.79 -0.73
N ILE A 142 13.60 -7.52 -1.52
CA ILE A 142 12.23 -7.15 -1.91
C ILE A 142 11.25 -8.04 -1.16
N ARG A 143 10.35 -7.43 -0.38
CA ARG A 143 9.29 -8.10 0.36
C ARG A 143 7.96 -7.49 -0.07
N SER A 144 7.24 -8.21 -0.93
CA SER A 144 6.00 -7.76 -1.54
C SER A 144 4.85 -8.60 -0.98
N PHE A 145 3.85 -7.97 -0.38
CA PHE A 145 2.78 -8.62 0.38
C PHE A 145 1.51 -8.73 -0.46
N GLU A 146 1.03 -9.97 -0.64
CA GLU A 146 -0.19 -10.28 -1.38
C GLU A 146 -1.19 -11.03 -0.49
N PRO A 147 -2.35 -10.43 -0.18
CA PRO A 147 -3.36 -11.07 0.64
C PRO A 147 -4.31 -12.01 -0.14
N ALA A 148 -4.47 -11.87 -1.46
CA ALA A 148 -5.42 -12.66 -2.26
C ALA A 148 -4.83 -14.04 -2.64
N PRO A 149 -5.42 -15.15 -2.18
CA PRO A 149 -4.86 -16.49 -2.43
C PRO A 149 -4.76 -16.86 -3.91
N ALA A 150 -5.66 -16.36 -4.76
CA ALA A 150 -5.66 -16.67 -6.19
C ALA A 150 -4.46 -16.08 -6.94
N LEU A 151 -3.84 -15.01 -6.41
CA LEU A 151 -2.69 -14.36 -7.02
C LEU A 151 -1.36 -15.00 -6.60
N LEU A 152 -1.34 -15.80 -5.52
CA LEU A 152 -0.12 -16.43 -5.03
C LEU A 152 0.52 -17.42 -6.02
N PRO A 153 -0.21 -18.32 -6.71
CA PRO A 153 0.42 -19.26 -7.64
C PRO A 153 1.27 -18.60 -8.75
N PRO A 154 0.77 -17.60 -9.51
CA PRO A 154 1.63 -16.92 -10.49
C PRO A 154 2.77 -16.13 -9.83
N LEU A 155 2.55 -15.54 -8.65
CA LEU A 155 3.61 -14.85 -7.90
C LEU A 155 4.74 -15.80 -7.44
N ARG A 156 4.42 -17.05 -7.09
CA ARG A 156 5.43 -18.07 -6.72
C ARG A 156 6.32 -18.44 -7.90
N LEU A 157 5.75 -18.59 -9.09
CA LEU A 157 6.52 -18.81 -10.33
C LEU A 157 7.42 -17.62 -10.65
N ARG A 158 6.89 -16.40 -10.46
CA ARG A 158 7.65 -15.16 -10.64
C ARG A 158 8.80 -15.05 -9.64
N GLU A 159 8.55 -15.36 -8.37
CA GLU A 159 9.57 -15.41 -7.31
C GLU A 159 10.71 -16.33 -7.70
N ALA A 160 10.40 -17.57 -8.10
CA ALA A 160 11.41 -18.56 -8.47
C ALA A 160 12.28 -18.07 -9.63
N THR A 161 11.67 -17.43 -10.63
CA THR A 161 12.38 -16.89 -11.80
C THR A 161 13.31 -15.73 -11.41
N LEU A 162 12.83 -14.77 -10.62
CA LEU A 162 13.64 -13.64 -10.17
C LEU A 162 14.78 -14.10 -9.26
N ARG A 163 14.53 -15.06 -8.36
CA ARG A 163 15.56 -15.62 -7.48
C ARG A 163 16.61 -16.42 -8.24
N ALA A 164 16.24 -17.12 -9.31
CA ALA A 164 17.19 -17.78 -10.21
C ALA A 164 18.14 -16.79 -10.91
N LEU A 165 17.72 -15.52 -11.05
CA LEU A 165 18.54 -14.42 -11.55
C LEU A 165 19.38 -13.73 -10.45
N GLY A 166 19.39 -14.28 -9.23
CA GLY A 166 20.13 -13.73 -8.09
C GLY A 166 19.46 -12.53 -7.41
N ILE A 167 18.18 -12.28 -7.68
CA ILE A 167 17.42 -11.20 -7.03
C ILE A 167 16.83 -11.71 -5.71
N ASP A 168 17.08 -11.02 -4.61
CA ASP A 168 16.44 -11.35 -3.32
C ASP A 168 15.01 -10.78 -3.30
N VAL A 169 14.05 -11.60 -3.70
CA VAL A 169 12.63 -11.25 -3.68
C VAL A 169 11.82 -12.34 -2.99
N ARG A 170 10.81 -11.92 -2.22
CA ARG A 170 9.76 -12.79 -1.69
C ARG A 170 8.40 -12.14 -1.88
N PHE A 171 7.45 -12.91 -2.40
CA PHE A 171 6.03 -12.54 -2.40
C PHE A 171 5.36 -13.16 -1.17
N VAL A 172 5.13 -12.38 -0.12
CA VAL A 172 4.62 -12.88 1.16
C VAL A 172 3.10 -13.03 1.08
N HIS A 173 2.57 -14.20 1.46
CA HIS A 173 1.13 -14.35 1.62
C HIS A 173 0.67 -13.65 2.90
N GLY A 174 -0.09 -12.57 2.73
CA GLY A 174 -0.75 -11.86 3.81
C GLY A 174 -0.92 -10.37 3.52
N ALA A 175 -1.75 -9.73 4.34
CA ALA A 175 -2.00 -8.30 4.26
C ALA A 175 -0.97 -7.52 5.08
N LEU A 176 -0.40 -6.48 4.48
CA LEU A 176 0.32 -5.45 5.22
C LEU A 176 -0.70 -4.50 5.86
N VAL A 177 -0.60 -4.28 7.17
CA VAL A 177 -1.60 -3.55 7.96
C VAL A 177 -0.95 -2.60 8.99
N ASP A 178 -1.78 -1.78 9.62
CA ASP A 178 -1.47 -1.14 10.91
C ASP A 178 -2.11 -1.95 12.04
N ALA A 179 -1.31 -2.71 12.80
CA ALA A 179 -1.82 -3.50 13.93
C ALA A 179 -2.05 -2.66 15.21
N THR A 180 -1.72 -1.36 15.20
CA THR A 180 -1.97 -0.47 16.36
C THR A 180 -3.41 0.04 16.44
N THR A 181 -4.20 -0.11 15.38
CA THR A 181 -5.60 0.36 15.33
C THR A 181 -6.63 -0.72 15.03
N THR A 182 -6.24 -1.87 14.46
CA THR A 182 -7.16 -3.00 14.37
C THR A 182 -7.28 -3.67 15.73
N ALA A 183 -8.51 -3.72 16.26
CA ALA A 183 -8.86 -4.42 17.51
C ALA A 183 -8.54 -5.92 17.49
N SER A 184 -8.05 -6.45 16.37
CA SER A 184 -7.54 -7.79 16.24
C SER A 184 -6.04 -7.74 15.97
N ALA A 185 -5.29 -7.71 17.06
CA ALA A 185 -3.89 -8.10 17.17
C ALA A 185 -3.64 -9.58 16.77
N SER A 186 -4.53 -10.18 15.96
CA SER A 186 -4.50 -11.58 15.56
C SER A 186 -3.49 -11.78 14.42
N ALA A 187 -2.85 -12.95 14.41
CA ALA A 187 -1.94 -13.34 13.32
C ALA A 187 -2.64 -13.46 11.95
N SER A 188 -3.97 -13.45 11.93
CA SER A 188 -4.81 -13.50 10.74
C SER A 188 -6.10 -12.69 10.93
N GLU A 189 -6.57 -12.03 9.87
CA GLU A 189 -7.84 -11.32 9.84
C GLU A 189 -8.76 -11.88 8.75
N ARG A 190 -10.06 -11.91 9.04
CA ARG A 190 -11.08 -12.32 8.08
C ARG A 190 -11.41 -11.15 7.15
N ARG A 191 -11.09 -11.28 5.86
CA ARG A 191 -11.18 -10.21 4.86
C ARG A 191 -12.04 -10.63 3.68
N GLU A 192 -12.73 -9.66 3.09
CA GLU A 192 -13.57 -9.89 1.92
C GLU A 192 -12.72 -9.81 0.65
N VAL A 193 -12.69 -10.92 -0.09
CA VAL A 193 -12.18 -11.00 -1.46
C VAL A 193 -13.36 -10.86 -2.40
N VAL A 194 -13.21 -9.96 -3.37
CA VAL A 194 -14.26 -9.68 -4.35
C VAL A 194 -13.73 -9.94 -5.75
N THR A 195 -14.51 -10.67 -6.54
CA THR A 195 -14.24 -10.91 -7.96
C THR A 195 -15.02 -9.88 -8.78
N TYR A 196 -14.35 -9.24 -9.74
CA TYR A 196 -14.91 -8.18 -10.57
C TYR A 196 -14.89 -8.56 -12.06
N SER A 197 -15.94 -8.19 -12.79
CA SER A 197 -16.04 -8.44 -14.23
C SER A 197 -14.97 -7.67 -15.00
N GLY A 198 -14.18 -8.36 -15.83
CA GLY A 198 -13.17 -7.72 -16.66
C GLY A 198 -12.01 -7.09 -15.88
N HIS A 199 -11.88 -7.39 -14.59
CA HIS A 199 -10.72 -6.98 -13.80
C HIS A 199 -9.52 -7.87 -14.17
N PRO A 200 -8.36 -7.31 -14.58
CA PRO A 200 -7.24 -8.10 -15.09
C PRO A 200 -6.73 -9.16 -14.11
N GLN A 201 -6.81 -8.86 -12.81
CA GLN A 201 -6.39 -9.74 -11.72
C GLN A 201 -7.48 -10.74 -11.30
N GLY A 202 -8.72 -10.57 -11.78
CA GLY A 202 -9.87 -11.42 -11.43
C GLY A 202 -10.41 -11.22 -10.01
N GLU A 203 -9.54 -11.09 -9.00
CA GLU A 203 -9.88 -10.85 -7.59
C GLU A 203 -9.17 -9.60 -7.06
N SER A 204 -9.81 -8.89 -6.11
CA SER A 204 -9.20 -7.85 -5.28
C SER A 204 -9.63 -8.06 -3.82
N LEU A 205 -8.72 -7.83 -2.89
CA LEU A 205 -9.00 -7.94 -1.46
C LEU A 205 -9.26 -6.55 -0.87
N THR A 206 -10.44 -6.36 -0.28
CA THR A 206 -10.79 -5.10 0.37
C THR A 206 -10.23 -5.08 1.80
N SER A 207 -9.53 -4.00 2.16
CA SER A 207 -8.87 -3.90 3.46
C SER A 207 -9.67 -3.07 4.47
N LEU A 208 -10.14 -1.90 4.04
CA LEU A 208 -10.85 -0.94 4.90
C LEU A 208 -12.08 -0.34 4.20
N PHE A 209 -11.99 -0.17 2.88
CA PHE A 209 -13.04 0.39 2.06
C PHE A 209 -13.47 -0.60 0.99
N ARG A 210 -14.73 -0.50 0.57
CA ARG A 210 -15.23 -1.30 -0.54
C ARG A 210 -14.60 -0.82 -1.84
N PHE A 211 -14.16 -1.73 -2.70
CA PHE A 211 -13.60 -1.44 -4.02
C PHE A 211 -14.47 -0.48 -4.85
N ASN A 212 -15.80 -0.65 -4.82
CA ASN A 212 -16.74 0.22 -5.52
C ASN A 212 -16.74 1.67 -5.02
N ASP A 213 -16.23 1.91 -3.81
CA ASP A 213 -16.01 3.24 -3.26
C ASP A 213 -14.63 3.79 -3.62
N ILE A 214 -13.64 2.91 -3.81
CA ILE A 214 -12.25 3.23 -4.18
C ILE A 214 -12.15 3.62 -5.65
N HIS A 215 -12.62 2.73 -6.53
CA HIS A 215 -12.48 2.83 -7.97
C HIS A 215 -13.70 3.53 -8.56
N LEU A 216 -13.54 4.82 -8.88
CA LEU A 216 -14.49 5.57 -9.68
C LEU A 216 -14.12 5.40 -11.14
N ALA A 217 -15.06 4.91 -11.94
CA ALA A 217 -14.90 4.89 -13.38
C ALA A 217 -14.78 6.34 -13.88
N PRO A 218 -13.65 6.74 -14.51
CA PRO A 218 -13.53 8.07 -15.09
C PRO A 218 -14.54 8.23 -16.23
N GLY A 219 -15.21 9.39 -16.32
CA GLY A 219 -15.95 9.79 -17.52
C GLY A 219 -17.11 8.89 -17.95
N GLY A 220 -17.72 8.11 -17.04
CA GLY A 220 -18.89 7.27 -17.37
C GLY A 220 -18.55 5.88 -17.91
N LEU A 221 -17.31 5.40 -17.74
CA LEU A 221 -17.00 3.98 -17.96
C LEU A 221 -17.86 3.10 -17.02
N VAL A 222 -18.23 1.91 -17.49
CA VAL A 222 -18.98 0.94 -16.69
C VAL A 222 -18.05 0.43 -15.59
N LYS A 223 -18.42 0.65 -14.33
CA LYS A 223 -17.70 0.04 -13.21
C LYS A 223 -17.72 -1.48 -13.38
N PRO A 224 -16.61 -2.17 -13.06
CA PRO A 224 -16.64 -3.62 -12.99
C PRO A 224 -17.78 -4.06 -12.09
N GLN A 225 -18.62 -4.94 -12.63
CA GLN A 225 -19.63 -5.56 -11.84
C GLN A 225 -18.95 -6.52 -10.87
N GLN A 226 -19.29 -6.41 -9.59
CA GLN A 226 -18.96 -7.45 -8.62
C GLN A 226 -19.67 -8.73 -9.03
N LEU A 227 -18.89 -9.77 -9.36
CA LEU A 227 -19.38 -11.09 -9.76
C LEU A 227 -19.62 -11.98 -8.54
N SER A 228 -18.73 -11.91 -7.55
CA SER A 228 -18.84 -12.69 -6.32
C SER A 228 -18.06 -12.01 -5.20
N ALA A 229 -18.39 -12.33 -3.95
CA ALA A 229 -17.59 -12.01 -2.78
C ALA A 229 -17.52 -13.20 -1.84
N ARG A 230 -16.38 -13.36 -1.18
CA ARG A 230 -16.15 -14.41 -0.19
C ARG A 230 -15.24 -13.91 0.92
N MET A 231 -15.46 -14.40 2.12
CA MET A 231 -14.56 -14.13 3.24
C MET A 231 -13.44 -15.15 3.27
N VAL A 232 -12.21 -14.68 3.46
CA VAL A 232 -11.01 -15.51 3.65
C VAL A 232 -10.25 -15.06 4.88
N ASP A 233 -9.63 -16.00 5.58
CA ASP A 233 -8.68 -15.69 6.65
C ASP A 233 -7.31 -15.45 6.03
N VAL A 234 -6.74 -14.29 6.30
CA VAL A 234 -5.49 -13.85 5.69
C VAL A 234 -4.49 -13.49 6.78
N PRO A 235 -3.24 -13.98 6.71
CA PRO A 235 -2.19 -13.55 7.64
C PRO A 235 -2.00 -12.04 7.60
N THR A 236 -1.76 -11.41 8.74
CA THR A 236 -1.51 -9.97 8.83
C THR A 236 -0.10 -9.68 9.29
N TYR A 237 0.50 -8.63 8.71
CA TYR A 237 1.84 -8.17 9.06
C TYR A 237 1.81 -6.68 9.32
N ASP A 238 2.27 -6.27 10.50
CA ASP A 238 2.33 -4.86 10.89
C ASP A 238 3.54 -4.18 10.23
N LEU A 239 3.29 -3.13 9.42
CA LEU A 239 4.35 -2.33 8.81
C LEU A 239 5.29 -1.72 9.87
N VAL A 240 4.77 -1.30 11.03
CA VAL A 240 5.59 -0.74 12.11
C VAL A 240 6.60 -1.78 12.59
N GLU A 241 6.14 -3.01 12.81
CA GLU A 241 6.99 -4.12 13.24
C GLU A 241 8.04 -4.50 12.19
N VAL A 242 7.65 -4.53 10.91
CA VAL A 242 8.56 -4.75 9.78
C VAL A 242 9.70 -3.72 9.79
N LEU A 243 9.37 -2.43 9.92
CA LEU A 243 10.35 -1.35 9.92
C LEU A 243 11.23 -1.35 11.17
N GLU A 244 10.66 -1.65 12.34
CA GLU A 244 11.43 -1.78 13.59
C GLU A 244 12.49 -2.88 13.51
N ARG A 245 12.16 -4.00 12.87
CA ARG A 245 13.11 -5.10 12.66
C ARG A 245 14.22 -4.69 11.71
N MET A 246 13.87 -4.08 10.59
CA MET A 246 14.87 -3.60 9.65
C MET A 246 15.81 -2.60 10.31
N ARG A 247 15.27 -1.67 11.12
CA ARG A 247 16.09 -0.71 11.87
C ARG A 247 17.00 -1.37 12.90
N ARG A 248 16.52 -2.39 13.62
CA ARG A 248 17.33 -3.16 14.58
C ARG A 248 18.42 -3.97 13.89
N HIS A 249 18.13 -4.51 12.70
CA HIS A 249 19.08 -5.25 11.91
C HIS A 249 20.16 -4.34 11.32
N ASN A 250 19.75 -3.27 10.64
CA ASN A 250 20.64 -2.28 10.04
C ASN A 250 20.01 -0.88 10.09
N ALA A 251 20.41 -0.09 11.08
CA ALA A 251 19.91 1.28 11.27
C ALA A 251 20.30 2.24 10.14
N SER A 252 21.35 1.90 9.37
CA SER A 252 21.83 2.68 8.23
C SER A 252 21.19 2.26 6.91
N ALA A 253 20.34 1.23 6.91
CA ALA A 253 19.74 0.72 5.69
C ALA A 253 18.94 1.77 4.91
N VAL A 254 18.94 1.62 3.59
CA VAL A 254 18.04 2.33 2.69
C VAL A 254 16.72 1.57 2.65
N VAL A 255 15.63 2.22 3.04
CA VAL A 255 14.32 1.59 3.10
C VAL A 255 13.33 2.35 2.21
N ALA A 256 12.74 1.63 1.28
CA ALA A 256 11.68 2.11 0.41
C ALA A 256 10.39 1.35 0.71
N VAL A 257 9.30 2.07 0.88
CA VAL A 257 7.98 1.51 1.18
C VAL A 257 7.00 1.98 0.12
N ARG A 258 6.30 1.04 -0.52
CA ARG A 258 5.18 1.31 -1.40
C ARG A 258 3.89 0.79 -0.78
N LEU A 259 2.87 1.63 -0.69
CA LEU A 259 1.55 1.33 -0.13
C LEU A 259 0.50 1.52 -1.22
N ASP A 260 -0.04 0.40 -1.71
CA ASP A 260 -1.20 0.27 -2.58
C ASP A 260 -2.05 -0.87 -2.00
N VAL A 261 -2.67 -0.60 -0.86
CA VAL A 261 -3.40 -1.60 -0.08
C VAL A 261 -4.83 -1.12 0.05
N GLU A 262 -5.54 -1.04 -1.08
CA GLU A 262 -7.00 -0.87 -1.22
C GLU A 262 -7.71 -0.33 0.04
N GLY A 263 -7.32 0.87 0.48
CA GLY A 263 -7.92 1.60 1.61
C GLY A 263 -7.22 1.60 2.97
N ALA A 264 -6.15 0.82 3.17
CA ALA A 264 -5.41 0.76 4.43
C ALA A 264 -4.20 1.71 4.46
N GLU A 265 -3.91 2.43 3.37
CA GLU A 265 -2.75 3.33 3.28
C GLU A 265 -2.82 4.44 4.33
N TYR A 266 -4.02 4.97 4.56
CA TYR A 266 -4.27 5.98 5.58
C TYR A 266 -3.84 5.48 6.97
N ALA A 267 -4.32 4.31 7.39
CA ALA A 267 -4.08 3.77 8.72
C ALA A 267 -2.59 3.48 8.94
N MET A 268 -1.93 2.84 7.98
CA MET A 268 -0.49 2.56 8.03
C MET A 268 0.34 3.85 8.13
N LEU A 269 0.04 4.85 7.30
CA LEU A 269 0.79 6.09 7.32
C LEU A 269 0.50 6.92 8.59
N GLU A 270 -0.74 6.91 9.09
CA GLU A 270 -1.08 7.53 10.38
C GLU A 270 -0.31 6.88 11.54
N ALA A 271 -0.23 5.55 11.58
CA ALA A 271 0.57 4.84 12.58
C ALA A 271 2.04 5.25 12.55
N LEU A 272 2.63 5.39 11.36
CA LEU A 272 4.01 5.86 11.21
C LEU A 272 4.19 7.30 11.69
N THR A 273 3.21 8.19 11.52
CA THR A 273 3.31 9.56 12.06
C THR A 273 3.33 9.60 13.59
N ARG A 274 2.75 8.59 14.26
CA ARG A 274 2.84 8.42 15.72
C ARG A 274 4.20 7.88 16.18
N ARG A 275 5.02 7.35 15.24
CA ARG A 275 6.36 6.78 15.46
C ARG A 275 7.38 7.51 14.57
N PRO A 276 7.61 8.81 14.79
CA PRO A 276 8.38 9.64 13.87
C PRO A 276 9.84 9.18 13.70
N GLU A 277 10.41 8.47 14.68
CA GLU A 277 11.73 7.84 14.58
C GLU A 277 11.79 6.70 13.56
N LEU A 278 10.68 6.00 13.32
CA LEU A 278 10.58 4.97 12.28
C LEU A 278 10.25 5.60 10.93
N LEU A 279 9.36 6.59 10.90
CA LEU A 279 9.08 7.33 9.68
C LEU A 279 10.35 8.01 9.13
N CYS A 280 11.19 8.59 10.00
CA CYS A 280 12.49 9.14 9.61
C CYS A 280 13.56 8.09 9.29
N PHE A 281 13.38 6.85 9.72
CA PHE A 281 14.20 5.73 9.29
C PHE A 281 13.87 5.32 7.85
N VAL A 282 12.63 5.44 7.39
CA VAL A 282 12.28 5.21 5.98
C VAL A 282 12.94 6.28 5.10
N SER A 283 13.53 5.85 3.98
CA SER A 283 14.19 6.74 3.01
C SER A 283 13.19 7.25 1.97
N PHE A 284 12.27 6.38 1.53
CA PHE A 284 11.29 6.69 0.50
C PHE A 284 9.93 6.05 0.82
N VAL A 285 8.85 6.85 0.77
CA VAL A 285 7.49 6.35 0.89
C VAL A 285 6.72 6.68 -0.39
N PHE A 286 6.03 5.69 -0.94
CA PHE A 286 5.21 5.82 -2.14
C PHE A 286 3.81 5.36 -1.79
N VAL A 287 2.83 6.27 -1.85
CA VAL A 287 1.47 5.96 -1.41
C VAL A 287 0.48 6.24 -2.52
N GLU A 288 -0.32 5.22 -2.82
CA GLU A 288 -1.49 5.36 -3.63
C GLU A 288 -2.71 5.59 -2.74
N PHE A 289 -3.08 6.86 -2.56
CA PHE A 289 -4.25 7.22 -1.78
C PHE A 289 -5.54 6.94 -2.54
N HIS A 290 -5.95 5.67 -2.49
CA HIS A 290 -7.30 5.24 -2.75
C HIS A 290 -8.26 6.13 -1.94
N HIS A 291 -9.20 6.79 -2.64
CA HIS A 291 -10.17 7.79 -2.13
C HIS A 291 -9.76 9.25 -1.95
N SER A 292 -8.53 9.66 -2.25
CA SER A 292 -8.14 11.07 -2.07
C SER A 292 -7.95 11.85 -3.38
N ALA A 293 -8.08 11.21 -4.55
CA ALA A 293 -7.71 11.83 -5.81
C ALA A 293 -8.77 12.81 -6.33
N THR A 294 -10.06 12.47 -6.23
CA THR A 294 -11.17 13.33 -6.71
C THR A 294 -12.07 13.84 -5.59
N PRO A 295 -12.82 14.95 -5.79
CA PRO A 295 -13.84 15.41 -4.85
C PRO A 295 -14.89 14.34 -4.53
N GLU A 296 -15.34 13.58 -5.54
CA GLU A 296 -16.33 12.51 -5.38
C GLU A 296 -15.80 11.35 -4.54
N GLN A 297 -14.52 11.02 -4.71
CA GLN A 297 -13.82 10.05 -3.87
C GLN A 297 -13.72 10.54 -2.42
N ARG A 298 -13.33 11.80 -2.20
CA ARG A 298 -13.24 12.40 -0.86
C ARG A 298 -14.58 12.44 -0.15
N ALA A 299 -15.66 12.79 -0.84
CA ALA A 299 -17.01 12.81 -0.26
C ALA A 299 -17.45 11.43 0.28
N ARG A 300 -16.96 10.33 -0.29
CA ARG A 300 -17.28 8.95 0.16
C ARG A 300 -16.58 8.57 1.47
N LEU A 301 -15.55 9.29 1.90
CA LEU A 301 -14.87 9.06 3.17
C LEU A 301 -15.81 9.20 4.37
N THR A 302 -16.82 10.06 4.26
CA THR A 302 -17.85 10.26 5.30
C THR A 302 -18.62 8.98 5.63
N ARG A 303 -18.79 8.06 4.66
CA ARG A 303 -19.42 6.74 4.89
C ARG A 303 -18.65 5.89 5.89
N TYR A 304 -17.35 6.14 5.99
CA TYR A 304 -16.42 5.46 6.87
C TYR A 304 -16.06 6.31 8.10
N ARG A 305 -16.84 7.37 8.37
CA ARG A 305 -16.62 8.34 9.47
C ARG A 305 -15.27 9.04 9.40
N LEU A 306 -14.70 9.16 8.20
CA LEU A 306 -13.50 9.92 7.93
C LEU A 306 -13.87 11.26 7.31
N ASP A 307 -13.17 12.30 7.75
CA ASP A 307 -13.32 13.64 7.20
C ASP A 307 -12.72 13.74 5.79
N GLU A 308 -13.31 14.55 4.92
CA GLU A 308 -12.91 14.66 3.51
C GLU A 308 -11.46 15.14 3.32
N GLN A 309 -10.92 15.89 4.29
CA GLN A 309 -9.57 16.45 4.29
C GLN A 309 -8.59 15.61 5.11
N VAL A 310 -8.98 14.41 5.57
CA VAL A 310 -8.16 13.58 6.45
C VAL A 310 -6.79 13.24 5.84
N PHE A 311 -6.74 13.02 4.52
CA PHE A 311 -5.50 12.74 3.81
C PHE A 311 -4.59 13.97 3.70
N GLU A 312 -5.15 15.17 3.50
CA GLU A 312 -4.34 16.39 3.45
C GLU A 312 -3.70 16.68 4.81
N ARG A 313 -4.47 16.55 5.90
CA ARG A 313 -3.92 16.66 7.26
C ARG A 313 -2.87 15.58 7.56
N LEU A 314 -3.06 14.37 7.06
CA LEU A 314 -2.06 13.31 7.21
C LEU A 314 -0.76 13.67 6.48
N LYS A 315 -0.83 14.17 5.25
CA LYS A 315 0.34 14.66 4.51
C LYS A 315 1.07 15.77 5.28
N GLU A 316 0.33 16.72 5.85
CA GLU A 316 0.91 17.78 6.69
C GLU A 316 1.68 17.22 7.89
N ARG A 317 1.13 16.22 8.59
CA ARG A 317 1.81 15.53 9.70
C ARG A 317 3.09 14.84 9.22
N VAL A 318 3.05 14.16 8.08
CA VAL A 318 4.25 13.52 7.50
C VAL A 318 5.31 14.58 7.14
N HIS A 319 4.92 15.68 6.48
CA HIS A 319 5.84 16.77 6.14
C HIS A 319 6.44 17.43 7.39
N ALA A 320 5.69 17.53 8.48
CA ALA A 320 6.22 18.02 9.76
C ALA A 320 7.32 17.09 10.31
N VAL A 321 7.14 15.78 10.20
CA VAL A 321 8.18 14.80 10.59
C VAL A 321 9.42 14.90 9.69
N MET A 322 9.24 15.05 8.37
CA MET A 322 10.37 15.20 7.42
C MET A 322 11.28 16.39 7.72
N LYS A 323 10.76 17.44 8.36
CA LYS A 323 11.54 18.65 8.73
C LYS A 323 12.45 18.43 9.93
N ARG A 324 12.34 17.31 10.65
CA ARG A 324 13.17 17.04 11.82
C ARG A 324 14.64 16.85 11.42
N PRO A 325 15.60 17.35 12.21
CA PRO A 325 17.01 17.10 11.98
C PRO A 325 17.32 15.60 11.91
N GLY A 326 18.13 15.19 10.92
CA GLY A 326 18.50 13.79 10.72
C GLY A 326 17.42 12.90 10.10
N CYS A 327 16.25 13.46 9.74
CA CYS A 327 15.21 12.69 9.04
C CYS A 327 15.66 12.34 7.62
N ARG A 328 15.64 11.04 7.28
CA ARG A 328 16.12 10.55 5.98
C ARG A 328 15.06 10.56 4.89
N LEU A 329 13.79 10.59 5.29
CA LEU A 329 12.64 10.53 4.39
C LEU A 329 12.67 11.65 3.35
N GLN A 330 12.67 11.27 2.07
CA GLN A 330 12.73 12.20 0.94
C GLN A 330 11.39 12.32 0.19
N LEU A 331 10.61 11.23 0.14
CA LEU A 331 9.41 11.08 -0.69
C LEU A 331 8.21 10.57 0.08
#